data_AF-A0A7C2PY91-F1
#
_entry.id   AF-A0A7C2PY91-F1
#
_cell.length_a   1.000
_cell.length_b   1.000
_cell.length_c   1.000
_cell.angle_alpha   90.00
_cell.angle_beta   90.00
_cell.angle_gamma   90.00
#
_symmetry.space_group_name_H-M   'P 1'
#
loop_
_entity.id
_entity.type
_entity.pdbx_description
1 polymer ?
#
loop_
_entity_poly.entity_id
_entity_poly.type
_entity_poly.pdbx_seq_one_letter_code
_entity_poly.pdbx_strand_id
1 'polypeptide(L)'
;MEKTFVEKNEIKKLVRDIGYLASMYNKTLIQNIVTTLHPADLAEILHQLSEQNRERIFHLLEPEMASEVLPELDRAARDPILEDMNAEQIYEVTEEMESDDLTDILLTLPKEVT
;
A
#
# COMPACT_ATOMS: atom_id res chain seq x y z
N MET A 1 10.46 16.38 -2.72
CA MET A 1 9.96 16.46 -4.12
C MET A 1 8.48 16.13 -4.05
N GLU A 2 7.60 16.89 -4.69
CA GLU A 2 6.18 16.51 -4.76
C GLU A 2 6.03 15.19 -5.54
N LYS A 3 5.33 14.22 -4.95
CA LYS A 3 4.94 12.97 -5.61
C LYS A 3 4.02 13.31 -6.78
N THR A 4 4.23 12.69 -7.94
CA THR A 4 3.52 13.07 -9.18
C THR A 4 2.32 12.16 -9.43
N PHE A 5 1.18 12.75 -9.78
CA PHE A 5 0.02 11.99 -10.24
C PHE A 5 0.29 11.29 -11.58
N VAL A 6 -0.10 10.04 -11.69
CA VAL A 6 0.15 9.20 -12.87
C VAL A 6 -1.11 9.09 -13.74
N GLU A 7 -0.96 9.31 -15.05
CA GLU A 7 -2.06 9.12 -15.98
C GLU A 7 -2.54 7.65 -16.03
N LYS A 8 -3.83 7.42 -16.25
CA LYS A 8 -4.44 6.08 -16.26
C LYS A 8 -3.76 5.07 -17.21
N ASN A 9 -3.23 5.52 -18.34
CA ASN A 9 -2.51 4.64 -19.28
C ASN A 9 -1.16 4.18 -18.72
N GLU A 10 -0.48 5.06 -17.98
CA GLU A 10 0.78 4.76 -17.31
C GLU A 10 0.55 3.86 -16.09
N ILE A 11 -0.56 4.02 -15.35
CA ILE A 11 -0.96 3.09 -14.27
C ILE A 11 -1.01 1.64 -14.78
N LYS A 12 -1.66 1.39 -15.92
CA LYS A 12 -1.73 0.03 -16.51
C LYS A 12 -0.36 -0.53 -16.86
N LYS A 13 0.59 0.32 -17.23
CA LYS A 13 1.96 -0.08 -17.53
C LYS A 13 2.70 -0.42 -16.25
N LEU A 14 2.60 0.43 -15.23
CA LEU A 14 3.19 0.20 -13.90
C LEU A 14 2.67 -1.07 -13.25
N VAL A 15 1.37 -1.38 -13.35
CA VAL A 15 0.80 -2.64 -12.85
C VAL A 15 1.50 -3.85 -13.48
N ARG A 16 1.70 -3.83 -14.81
CA ARG A 16 2.42 -4.92 -15.51
C ARG A 16 3.88 -5.00 -15.09
N ASP A 17 4.56 -3.86 -15.02
CA ASP A 17 5.99 -3.79 -14.69
C ASP A 17 6.23 -4.24 -13.24
N ILE A 18 5.45 -3.75 -12.28
CA ILE A 18 5.52 -4.14 -10.86
C ILE A 18 5.17 -5.62 -10.69
N GLY A 19 4.13 -6.12 -11.35
CA GLY A 19 3.78 -7.54 -11.32
C GLY A 19 4.92 -8.43 -11.83
N TYR A 20 5.58 -8.03 -12.93
CA TYR A 20 6.76 -8.73 -13.44
C TYR A 20 7.93 -8.67 -12.45
N LEU A 21 8.26 -7.49 -11.91
CA LEU A 21 9.34 -7.33 -10.94
C LEU A 21 9.11 -8.11 -9.64
N ALA A 22 7.85 -8.19 -9.19
CA ALA A 22 7.46 -8.98 -8.02
C ALA A 22 7.75 -10.47 -8.24
N SER A 23 7.42 -11.00 -9.42
CA SER A 23 7.73 -12.39 -9.81
C SER A 23 9.24 -12.68 -9.87
N MET A 24 10.04 -11.65 -10.19
CA MET A 24 11.50 -11.71 -10.25
C MET A 24 12.20 -11.42 -8.92
N TYR A 25 11.44 -11.20 -7.84
CA TYR A 25 11.93 -10.84 -6.52
C TYR A 25 12.83 -9.58 -6.48
N ASN A 26 12.63 -8.64 -7.39
CA ASN A 26 13.47 -7.43 -7.47
C ASN A 26 12.95 -6.30 -6.57
N LYS A 27 13.16 -6.45 -5.25
CA LYS A 27 12.72 -5.49 -4.21
C LYS A 27 13.21 -4.07 -4.47
N THR A 28 14.49 -3.90 -4.84
CA THR A 28 15.09 -2.56 -4.99
C THR A 28 14.43 -1.74 -6.10
N LEU A 29 14.17 -2.34 -7.26
CA LEU A 29 13.49 -1.63 -8.35
C LEU A 29 12.05 -1.27 -7.98
N ILE A 30 11.34 -2.18 -7.30
CA ILE A 30 9.99 -1.92 -6.83
C ILE A 30 10.00 -0.72 -5.86
N GLN A 31 10.88 -0.72 -4.86
CA GLN A 31 10.99 0.38 -3.89
C GLN A 31 11.27 1.72 -4.58
N ASN A 32 12.16 1.74 -5.58
CA ASN A 32 12.44 2.95 -6.35
C ASN A 32 11.23 3.46 -7.15
N ILE A 33 10.35 2.57 -7.61
CA ILE A 33 9.12 2.96 -8.30
C ILE A 33 8.12 3.52 -7.29
N VAL A 34 7.76 2.73 -6.27
CA VAL A 34 6.65 3.05 -5.37
C VAL A 34 6.89 4.31 -4.54
N THR A 35 8.15 4.63 -4.20
CA THR A 35 8.51 5.84 -3.45
C THR A 35 8.32 7.14 -4.24
N THR A 36 8.18 7.06 -5.57
CA THR A 36 7.98 8.23 -6.44
C THR A 36 6.51 8.53 -6.74
N LEU A 37 5.63 7.59 -6.42
CA LEU A 37 4.21 7.64 -6.76
C LEU A 37 3.43 8.41 -5.70
N HIS A 38 2.36 9.08 -6.13
CA HIS A 38 1.36 9.60 -5.20
C HIS A 38 0.63 8.42 -4.50
N PRO A 39 0.27 8.53 -3.21
CA PRO A 39 -0.40 7.45 -2.47
C PRO A 39 -1.64 6.91 -3.18
N ALA A 40 -2.54 7.80 -3.63
CA ALA A 40 -3.73 7.42 -4.39
C ALA A 40 -3.42 6.61 -5.67
N ASP A 41 -2.36 6.93 -6.41
CA ASP A 41 -1.98 6.17 -7.60
C ASP A 41 -1.39 4.80 -7.25
N LEU A 42 -0.62 4.75 -6.16
CA LEU A 42 -0.10 3.49 -5.63
C LEU A 42 -1.24 2.60 -5.14
N ALA A 43 -2.25 3.16 -4.45
CA ALA A 43 -3.45 2.44 -4.05
C ALA A 43 -4.20 1.87 -5.27
N GLU A 44 -4.38 2.65 -6.34
CA GLU A 44 -4.98 2.19 -7.60
C GLU A 44 -4.16 1.07 -8.25
N ILE A 45 -2.83 1.15 -8.23
CA ILE A 45 -1.95 0.09 -8.72
C ILE A 45 -2.11 -1.18 -7.88
N LEU A 46 -2.09 -1.07 -6.56
CA LEU A 46 -2.26 -2.18 -5.62
C LEU A 46 -3.61 -2.88 -5.81
N HIS A 47 -4.68 -2.11 -6.06
CA HIS A 47 -6.01 -2.64 -6.35
C HIS A 47 -6.02 -3.53 -7.61
N GLN A 48 -5.24 -3.16 -8.63
CA GLN A 48 -5.15 -3.91 -9.89
C GLN A 48 -4.18 -5.12 -9.84
N LEU A 49 -3.38 -5.27 -8.79
CA LEU A 49 -2.50 -6.42 -8.59
C LEU A 49 -3.27 -7.62 -8.02
N SER A 50 -2.72 -8.82 -8.18
CA SER A 50 -3.18 -9.98 -7.42
C SER A 50 -2.95 -9.76 -5.93
N GLU A 51 -3.82 -10.32 -5.08
CA GLU A 51 -3.77 -10.20 -3.61
C GLU A 51 -2.37 -10.45 -3.03
N GLN A 52 -1.76 -11.60 -3.37
CA GLN A 52 -0.39 -11.93 -2.97
C GLN A 52 0.66 -10.89 -3.40
N ASN A 53 0.51 -10.29 -4.58
CA ASN A 53 1.44 -9.24 -5.02
C ASN A 53 1.15 -7.94 -4.28
N ARG A 54 -0.13 -7.57 -4.10
CA ARG A 54 -0.52 -6.37 -3.36
C ARG A 54 0.05 -6.38 -1.94
N GLU A 55 -0.19 -7.43 -1.16
CA GLU A 55 0.34 -7.59 0.21
C GLU A 55 1.86 -7.47 0.20
N ARG A 56 2.51 -8.24 -0.67
CA ARG A 56 3.96 -8.24 -0.78
C ARG A 56 4.52 -6.87 -1.11
N ILE A 57 3.90 -6.10 -2.01
CA ILE A 57 4.34 -4.75 -2.38
C ILE A 57 4.07 -3.77 -1.24
N PHE A 58 2.94 -3.90 -0.55
CA PHE A 58 2.61 -3.08 0.61
C PHE A 58 3.65 -3.23 1.73
N HIS A 59 4.08 -4.46 2.03
CA HIS A 59 5.15 -4.73 3.01
C HIS A 59 6.55 -4.23 2.60
N LEU A 60 6.71 -3.64 1.41
CA LEU A 60 7.95 -2.98 1.00
C LEU A 60 7.93 -1.47 1.24
N LEU A 61 6.78 -0.92 1.60
CA LEU A 61 6.60 0.49 1.89
C LEU A 61 7.15 0.80 3.28
N GLU A 62 7.82 1.94 3.39
CA GLU A 62 8.16 2.50 4.70
C GLU A 62 6.86 3.01 5.38
N PRO A 63 6.81 3.05 6.72
CA PRO A 63 5.60 3.41 7.46
C PRO A 63 4.93 4.70 7.00
N GLU A 64 5.70 5.73 6.64
CA GLU A 64 5.19 7.03 6.18
C GLU A 64 4.44 6.93 4.83
N MET A 65 4.88 6.06 3.93
CA MET A 65 4.15 5.83 2.68
C MET A 65 2.95 4.90 2.91
N ALA A 66 3.11 3.89 3.75
CA ALA A 66 2.04 2.97 4.08
C ALA A 66 0.86 3.68 4.76
N SER A 67 1.14 4.67 5.64
CA SER A 67 0.12 5.45 6.35
C SER A 67 -0.73 6.30 5.41
N GLU A 68 -0.14 6.82 4.34
CA GLU A 68 -0.85 7.58 3.30
C GLU A 68 -1.59 6.66 2.30
N VAL A 69 -1.10 5.45 2.05
CA VAL A 69 -1.69 4.52 1.05
C VAL A 69 -2.84 3.70 1.62
N LEU A 70 -2.74 3.28 2.88
CA LEU A 70 -3.73 2.39 3.50
C LEU A 70 -5.15 2.97 3.52
N PRO A 71 -5.38 4.27 3.82
CA PRO A 71 -6.71 4.87 3.81
C PRO A 71 -7.33 4.96 2.41
N GLU A 72 -6.49 5.11 1.38
CA GLU A 72 -6.90 5.19 -0.03
C GLU A 72 -7.38 3.85 -0.61
N LEU A 73 -7.06 2.73 0.06
CA LEU A 73 -7.51 1.41 -0.34
C LEU A 73 -8.96 1.13 0.10
N ASP A 74 -9.74 0.53 -0.81
CA ASP A 74 -11.02 -0.05 -0.44
C ASP A 74 -10.87 -1.24 0.52
N ARG A 75 -11.95 -1.60 1.22
CA ARG A 75 -11.93 -2.70 2.19
C ARG A 75 -11.49 -4.04 1.60
N ALA A 76 -11.85 -4.33 0.35
CA ALA A 76 -11.50 -5.60 -0.27
C ALA A 76 -9.99 -5.73 -0.51
N ALA A 77 -9.30 -4.62 -0.79
CA ALA A 77 -7.86 -4.57 -0.91
C ALA A 77 -7.15 -4.41 0.44
N ARG A 78 -7.76 -3.68 1.37
CA ARG A 78 -7.18 -3.29 2.67
C ARG A 78 -7.25 -4.37 3.73
N ASP A 79 -8.39 -5.04 3.87
CA ASP A 79 -8.61 -6.00 4.96
C ASP A 79 -7.58 -7.15 4.93
N PRO A 80 -7.24 -7.76 3.77
CA PRO A 80 -6.18 -8.80 3.71
C PRO A 80 -4.80 -8.30 4.12
N ILE A 81 -4.47 -7.04 3.80
CA ILE A 81 -3.19 -6.43 4.21
C ILE A 81 -3.14 -6.29 5.73
N LEU A 82 -4.21 -5.78 6.34
CA LEU A 82 -4.31 -5.62 7.79
C LEU A 82 -4.29 -6.96 8.53
N GLU A 83 -4.89 -8.01 7.96
CA GLU A 83 -4.88 -9.36 8.51
C GLU A 83 -3.49 -10.03 8.45
N ASP A 84 -2.65 -9.66 7.48
CA ASP A 84 -1.27 -10.17 7.36
C ASP A 84 -0.24 -9.38 8.20
N MET A 85 -0.62 -8.18 8.68
CA MET A 85 0.24 -7.35 9.53
C MET A 85 0.22 -7.80 10.99
N ASN A 86 1.38 -7.77 11.64
CA ASN A 86 1.48 -7.93 13.09
C ASN A 86 1.20 -6.60 13.83
N ALA A 87 1.04 -6.66 15.14
CA ALA A 87 0.72 -5.48 15.96
C ALA A 87 1.78 -4.38 15.93
N GLU A 88 3.06 -4.72 15.78
CA GLU A 88 4.16 -3.74 15.66
C GLU A 88 4.06 -3.00 14.32
N GLN A 89 3.83 -3.71 13.22
CA GLN A 89 3.63 -3.10 11.92
C GLN A 89 2.38 -2.21 11.88
N ILE A 90 1.28 -2.65 12.49
CA ILE A 90 0.07 -1.82 12.61
C ILE A 90 0.40 -0.54 13.38
N TYR A 91 1.10 -0.66 14.52
CA TYR A 91 1.51 0.48 15.31
C TYR A 91 2.36 1.46 14.50
N GLU A 92 3.43 1.01 13.84
CA GLU A 92 4.32 1.85 13.02
C GLU A 92 3.55 2.61 11.93
N VAL A 93 2.65 1.94 11.20
CA VAL A 93 1.86 2.58 10.14
C VAL A 93 0.85 3.57 10.72
N THR A 94 0.20 3.24 11.84
CA THR A 94 -0.77 4.14 12.47
C THR A 94 -0.15 5.32 13.20
N GLU A 95 1.12 5.22 13.62
CA GLU A 95 1.88 6.32 14.24
C GLU A 95 2.12 7.46 13.23
N GLU A 96 2.35 7.12 11.96
CA GLU A 96 2.55 8.07 10.86
C GLU A 96 1.25 8.49 10.16
N MET A 97 0.09 8.08 10.67
CA MET A 97 -1.20 8.30 10.02
C MET A 97 -1.91 9.56 10.52
N GLU A 98 -2.57 10.27 9.62
CA GLU A 98 -3.41 11.40 9.97
C GLU A 98 -4.61 10.95 10.83
N SER A 99 -5.00 11.80 11.77
CA SER A 99 -5.95 11.42 12.84
C SER A 99 -7.37 11.08 12.35
N ASP A 100 -7.80 11.69 11.25
CA ASP A 100 -9.08 11.42 10.60
C ASP A 100 -9.08 10.07 9.89
N ASP A 101 -8.03 9.77 9.13
CA ASP A 101 -7.85 8.47 8.49
C ASP A 101 -7.71 7.32 9.50
N LEU A 102 -6.97 7.55 10.59
CA LEU A 102 -6.78 6.58 11.67
C LEU A 102 -8.12 6.14 12.27
N THR A 103 -9.06 7.06 12.42
CA THR A 103 -10.39 6.75 12.97
C THR A 103 -11.11 5.70 12.12
N ASP A 104 -11.03 5.82 10.80
CA ASP A 104 -11.65 4.87 9.87
C ASP A 104 -10.91 3.53 9.85
N ILE A 105 -9.58 3.54 9.94
CA ILE A 105 -8.76 2.33 10.00
C ILE A 105 -9.03 1.52 11.28
N LEU A 106 -9.09 2.18 12.44
CA LEU A 106 -9.36 1.51 13.73
C LEU A 106 -10.71 0.77 13.74
N LEU A 107 -11.71 1.27 13.02
CA LEU A 107 -13.02 0.62 12.87
C LEU A 107 -12.98 -0.62 11.94
N THR A 108 -11.86 -0.84 11.24
CA THR A 108 -11.65 -1.98 10.33
C THR A 108 -10.66 -3.01 10.82
N LEU A 109 -9.90 -2.72 11.89
CA LEU A 109 -8.97 -3.68 12.46
C LEU A 109 -9.72 -4.95 12.92
N PRO A 110 -9.11 -6.15 12.74
CA PRO A 110 -9.65 -7.38 13.30
C PRO A 110 -9.82 -7.25 14.82
N LYS A 111 -10.94 -7.77 15.36
CA LYS A 111 -11.31 -7.65 16.78
C LYS A 111 -10.30 -8.23 17.78
N GLU A 112 -9.24 -8.87 17.31
CA GLU A 112 -8.18 -9.48 18.13
C GLU A 112 -7.07 -8.48 18.49
N VAL A 113 -7.05 -7.28 17.85
CA VAL A 113 -6.03 -6.23 18.06
C VAL A 113 -6.58 -5.03 18.87
N THR A 114 -7.88 -5.02 19.21
CA THR A 114 -8.58 -3.97 19.99
C THR A 114 -9.16 -4.48 21.31
#